data_AF-A0A7S0BWR7-F1
#
_entry.id   AF-A0A7S0BWR7-F1
#
_cell.length_a   1.000
_cell.length_b   1.000
_cell.length_c   1.000
_cell.angle_alpha   90.00
_cell.angle_beta   90.00
_cell.angle_gamma   90.00
#
_symmetry.space_group_name_H-M   'P 1'
#
loop_
_entity.id
_entity.type
_entity.pdbx_description
1 polymer ?
#
loop_
_entity_poly.entity_id
_entity_poly.type
_entity_poly.pdbx_seq_one_letter_code
_entity_poly.pdbx_strand_id
1 'polypeptide(L)'
;SPLDTSVTPSSSSSSAATRRASTRIKASRKPLPYPVRIAVLGGGNFGLGLSTVFARKGIPTTILVRSDETAEYINRHHRHPTYMNDIQLPPSVMATSSPQVALADATYIVHTVPVQFTREFLNEIKEFVPANVPVMAASKGIETTSLGFMTDILGETIGTERTYAFLSGPSFAREICEGLATAVVIASDDIHLADDLADLMSDESF
;
A
#
# COMPACT_ATOMS: atom_id res chain seq x y z
N SER A 1 10.56 36.78 -70.77
CA SER A 1 10.32 35.43 -71.32
C SER A 1 10.77 34.38 -70.33
N PRO A 2 10.02 33.29 -70.17
CA PRO A 2 9.40 32.94 -68.87
C PRO A 2 9.66 31.49 -68.39
N LEU A 3 8.94 31.11 -67.32
CA LEU A 3 8.59 29.77 -66.81
C LEU A 3 9.59 29.18 -65.81
N ASP A 4 9.29 29.10 -64.51
CA ASP A 4 8.23 28.32 -63.82
C ASP A 4 8.44 26.81 -63.95
N THR A 5 8.73 26.14 -62.82
CA THR A 5 7.98 24.97 -62.34
C THR A 5 8.44 24.58 -60.93
N SER A 6 7.54 24.80 -59.98
CA SER A 6 7.10 23.89 -58.91
C SER A 6 8.12 23.02 -58.13
N VAL A 7 8.07 23.05 -56.79
CA VAL A 7 7.26 22.13 -55.95
C VAL A 7 7.20 22.69 -54.51
N THR A 8 6.03 22.56 -53.90
CA THR A 8 5.58 23.11 -52.60
C THR A 8 5.80 22.10 -51.43
N PRO A 9 5.18 22.21 -50.24
CA PRO A 9 5.86 22.60 -49.00
C PRO A 9 5.77 21.52 -47.89
N SER A 10 6.49 21.68 -46.77
CA SER A 10 6.02 21.08 -45.51
C SER A 10 6.38 21.92 -44.28
N SER A 11 5.32 22.37 -43.64
CA SER A 11 5.26 23.01 -42.33
C SER A 11 5.60 22.01 -41.22
N SER A 12 6.44 22.42 -40.26
CA SER A 12 6.45 21.82 -38.93
C SER A 12 6.29 22.92 -37.88
N SER A 13 5.04 23.12 -37.46
CA SER A 13 4.70 23.86 -36.25
C SER A 13 4.95 22.95 -35.04
N SER A 14 6.04 23.19 -34.33
CA SER A 14 6.25 22.59 -33.01
C SER A 14 5.39 23.33 -31.98
N SER A 15 4.28 22.70 -31.62
CA SER A 15 3.43 23.08 -30.49
C SER A 15 4.18 22.80 -29.18
N ALA A 16 4.66 23.86 -28.52
CA ALA A 16 5.21 23.77 -27.19
C ALA A 16 4.07 23.51 -26.19
N ALA A 17 3.88 22.25 -25.82
CA ALA A 17 2.95 21.84 -24.78
C ALA A 17 3.40 22.42 -23.43
N THR A 18 2.66 23.40 -22.93
CA THR A 18 2.78 23.97 -21.59
C THR A 18 2.66 22.85 -20.54
N ARG A 19 3.77 22.50 -19.89
CA ARG A 19 3.77 21.70 -18.66
C ARG A 19 2.96 22.45 -17.61
N ARG A 20 1.73 21.99 -17.34
CA ARG A 20 1.01 22.36 -16.12
C ARG A 20 1.79 21.77 -14.94
N ALA A 21 2.37 22.64 -14.13
CA ALA A 21 2.88 22.26 -12.82
C ALA A 21 1.71 21.64 -12.03
N SER A 22 1.87 20.39 -11.60
CA SER A 22 0.98 19.80 -10.61
C SER A 22 1.20 20.57 -9.31
N THR A 23 0.18 21.32 -8.90
CA THR A 23 0.16 21.97 -7.60
C THR A 23 0.21 20.88 -6.55
N ARG A 24 1.38 20.67 -5.95
CA ARG A 24 1.55 19.82 -4.76
C ARG A 24 0.69 20.45 -3.66
N ILE A 25 -0.50 19.88 -3.43
CA ILE A 25 -1.26 20.19 -2.22
C ILE A 25 -0.40 19.65 -1.09
N LYS A 26 0.41 20.51 -0.47
CA LYS A 26 0.97 20.22 0.84
C LYS A 26 -0.21 20.26 1.80
N ALA A 27 -0.82 19.10 2.05
CA ALA A 27 -1.70 18.93 3.20
C ALA A 27 -0.83 19.12 4.46
N SER A 28 -0.67 20.37 4.87
CA SER A 28 -0.11 20.73 6.17
C SER A 28 -1.20 20.43 7.19
N ARG A 29 -1.31 19.18 7.63
CA ARG A 29 -2.23 18.80 8.71
C ARG A 29 -1.46 18.50 9.99
N LYS A 30 -2.12 18.84 11.10
CA LYS A 30 -1.65 18.63 12.47
C LYS A 30 -1.33 17.14 12.65
N PRO A 31 -0.21 16.78 13.31
CA PRO A 31 0.11 15.38 13.56
C PRO A 31 -1.05 14.70 14.29
N LEU A 32 -1.28 13.42 13.98
CA LEU A 32 -2.29 12.61 14.64
C LEU A 32 -2.08 12.67 16.17
N PRO A 33 -3.17 12.71 16.97
CA PRO A 33 -3.08 12.93 18.41
C PRO A 33 -2.49 11.74 19.18
N TYR A 34 -2.05 10.68 18.49
CA TYR A 34 -1.51 9.44 19.04
C TYR A 34 -0.33 8.93 18.20
N PRO A 35 0.56 8.08 18.76
CA PRO A 35 1.63 7.44 18.01
C PRO A 35 1.09 6.50 16.93
N VAL A 36 1.61 6.60 15.71
CA VAL A 36 1.20 5.74 14.59
C VAL A 36 2.01 4.47 14.57
N ARG A 37 1.35 3.31 14.45
CA ARG A 37 1.98 1.99 14.30
C ARG A 37 1.21 1.16 13.28
N ILE A 38 1.92 0.60 12.30
CA ILE A 38 1.32 -0.15 11.19
C ILE A 38 1.55 -1.65 11.37
N ALA A 39 0.46 -2.42 11.35
CA ALA A 39 0.52 -3.86 11.16
C ALA A 39 0.20 -4.21 9.71
N VAL A 40 1.13 -4.84 8.99
CA VAL A 40 0.92 -5.30 7.62
C VAL A 40 0.63 -6.80 7.63
N LEU A 41 -0.59 -7.16 7.24
CA LEU A 41 -1.02 -8.55 7.15
C LEU A 41 -0.65 -9.11 5.77
N GLY A 42 0.36 -9.97 5.74
CA GLY A 42 0.86 -10.63 4.54
C GLY A 42 2.27 -10.22 4.14
N GLY A 43 3.22 -11.14 4.23
CA GLY A 43 4.62 -10.97 3.80
C GLY A 43 4.90 -11.14 2.30
N GLY A 44 3.90 -10.98 1.44
CA GLY A 44 4.08 -11.07 -0.02
C GLY A 44 4.70 -9.81 -0.61
N ASN A 45 5.00 -9.81 -1.91
CA ASN A 45 5.64 -8.68 -2.60
C ASN A 45 5.01 -7.32 -2.24
N PHE A 46 3.67 -7.20 -2.33
CA PHE A 46 3.01 -5.92 -2.08
C PHE A 46 3.03 -5.50 -0.60
N GLY A 47 2.87 -6.44 0.33
CA GLY A 47 3.03 -6.18 1.77
C GLY A 47 4.43 -5.66 2.10
N LEU A 48 5.48 -6.24 1.50
CA LEU A 48 6.85 -5.72 1.63
C LEU A 48 7.02 -4.31 1.07
N GLY A 49 6.41 -4.03 -0.08
CA GLY A 49 6.40 -2.70 -0.71
C GLY A 49 5.74 -1.64 0.18
N LEU A 50 4.51 -1.91 0.64
CA LEU A 50 3.80 -0.98 1.52
C LEU A 50 4.52 -0.80 2.86
N SER A 51 5.08 -1.88 3.41
CA SER A 51 5.87 -1.78 4.65
C SER A 51 7.08 -0.86 4.48
N THR A 52 7.72 -0.91 3.32
CA THR A 52 8.85 -0.05 2.97
C THR A 52 8.44 1.42 2.91
N VAL A 53 7.27 1.74 2.33
CA VAL A 53 6.73 3.12 2.28
C VAL A 53 6.54 3.69 3.68
N PHE A 54 5.84 2.98 4.56
CA PHE A 54 5.61 3.45 5.93
C PHE A 54 6.93 3.58 6.72
N ALA A 55 7.81 2.59 6.60
CA ALA A 55 9.07 2.57 7.33
C ALA A 55 10.06 3.66 6.88
N ARG A 56 10.07 4.04 5.60
CA ARG A 56 10.86 5.19 5.09
C ARG A 56 10.48 6.51 5.74
N LYS A 57 9.23 6.63 6.16
CA LYS A 57 8.72 7.79 6.90
C LYS A 57 8.95 7.71 8.40
N GLY A 58 9.69 6.70 8.85
CA GLY A 58 9.99 6.48 10.26
C GLY A 58 8.80 5.93 11.05
N ILE A 59 7.75 5.45 10.38
CA ILE A 59 6.58 4.87 11.06
C ILE A 59 6.90 3.42 11.46
N PRO A 60 6.81 3.06 12.76
CA PRO A 60 6.98 1.69 13.20
C PRO A 60 6.04 0.74 12.45
N THR A 61 6.62 -0.25 11.77
CA THR A 61 5.89 -1.15 10.88
C THR A 61 6.28 -2.60 11.16
N THR A 62 5.27 -3.43 11.43
CA THR A 62 5.43 -4.87 11.69
C THR A 62 4.68 -5.67 10.63
N ILE A 63 5.37 -6.60 9.98
CA ILE A 63 4.79 -7.51 8.97
C ILE A 63 4.44 -8.84 9.63
N LEU A 64 3.20 -9.28 9.49
CA LEU A 64 2.79 -10.63 9.82
C LEU A 64 3.11 -11.56 8.65
N VAL A 65 4.05 -12.48 8.88
CA VAL A 65 4.49 -13.51 7.93
C VAL A 65 4.02 -14.89 8.38
N ARG A 66 4.15 -15.90 7.52
CA ARG A 66 3.60 -17.25 7.77
C ARG A 66 4.43 -18.14 8.70
N SER A 67 5.74 -17.90 8.82
CA SER A 67 6.64 -18.78 9.58
C SER A 67 7.67 -17.99 10.38
N ASP A 68 8.07 -18.55 11.52
CA ASP A 68 9.14 -18.01 12.37
C ASP A 68 10.44 -17.88 11.61
N GLU A 69 10.80 -18.87 10.79
CA GLU A 69 11.99 -18.84 9.95
C GLU A 69 12.02 -17.62 9.03
N THR A 70 10.88 -17.29 8.41
CA THR A 70 10.78 -16.08 7.55
C THR A 70 10.91 -14.82 8.38
N ALA A 71 10.27 -14.76 9.55
CA ALA A 71 10.33 -13.61 10.44
C ALA A 71 11.75 -13.35 10.93
N GLU A 72 12.43 -14.39 11.41
CA GLU A 72 13.82 -14.33 11.88
C GLU A 72 14.77 -13.92 10.76
N TYR A 73 14.59 -14.46 9.55
CA TYR A 73 15.41 -14.09 8.39
C TYR A 73 15.25 -12.60 8.06
N ILE A 74 14.01 -12.11 8.00
CA ILE A 74 13.73 -10.69 7.74
C ILE A 74 14.34 -9.81 8.84
N ASN A 75 14.16 -10.16 10.11
CA ASN A 75 14.69 -9.35 11.22
C ASN A 75 16.23 -9.34 11.26
N ARG A 76 16.89 -10.42 10.83
CA ARG A 76 18.36 -10.53 10.83
C ARG A 76 19.00 -9.88 9.60
N HIS A 77 18.40 -10.06 8.43
CA HIS A 77 19.00 -9.68 7.15
C HIS A 77 18.35 -8.44 6.53
N HIS A 78 17.20 -8.00 7.07
CA HIS A 78 16.32 -6.98 6.51
C HIS A 78 16.05 -7.22 5.02
N ARG A 79 15.78 -8.48 4.68
CA ARG A 79 15.40 -8.98 3.35
C ARG A 79 14.43 -10.13 3.52
N HIS A 80 13.51 -10.31 2.58
CA HIS A 80 12.67 -11.50 2.59
C HIS A 80 13.40 -12.66 1.87
N PRO A 81 13.39 -13.91 2.37
CA PRO A 81 14.18 -15.01 1.80
C PRO A 81 13.73 -15.42 0.38
N THR A 82 12.44 -15.33 0.09
CA THR A 82 11.84 -15.74 -1.19
C THR A 82 11.42 -14.57 -2.10
N TYR A 83 10.54 -13.70 -1.61
CA TYR A 83 9.97 -12.58 -2.35
C TYR A 83 10.90 -11.38 -2.39
N MET A 84 11.21 -10.88 -3.59
CA MET A 84 12.11 -9.71 -3.78
C MET A 84 13.40 -9.82 -2.93
N ASN A 85 14.02 -11.00 -2.94
CA ASN A 85 15.15 -11.33 -2.05
C ASN A 85 16.43 -10.52 -2.31
N ASP A 86 16.48 -9.81 -3.43
CA ASP A 86 17.51 -8.85 -3.81
C ASP A 86 17.29 -7.45 -3.21
N ILE A 87 16.10 -7.17 -2.67
CA ILE A 87 15.72 -5.86 -2.11
C ILE A 87 16.01 -5.78 -0.61
N GLN A 88 16.70 -4.72 -0.21
CA GLN A 88 16.90 -4.37 1.19
C GLN A 88 15.67 -3.63 1.74
N LEU A 89 15.04 -4.19 2.77
CA LEU A 89 13.99 -3.52 3.54
C LEU A 89 14.62 -2.48 4.48
N PRO A 90 13.90 -1.38 4.80
CA PRO A 90 14.32 -0.46 5.84
C PRO A 90 14.57 -1.20 7.18
N PRO A 91 15.66 -0.90 7.92
CA PRO A 91 15.97 -1.62 9.16
C PRO A 91 14.90 -1.51 10.26
N SER A 92 14.01 -0.51 10.17
CA SER A 92 12.87 -0.31 11.07
C SER A 92 11.68 -1.24 10.80
N VAL A 93 11.67 -1.96 9.66
CA VAL A 93 10.65 -2.98 9.37
C VAL A 93 10.95 -4.22 10.20
N MET A 94 9.99 -4.60 11.05
CA MET A 94 10.03 -5.83 11.83
C MET A 94 9.09 -6.88 11.21
N ALA A 95 9.41 -8.15 11.40
CA ALA A 95 8.56 -9.27 11.00
C ALA A 95 8.28 -10.18 12.20
N THR A 96 7.09 -10.78 12.21
CA THR A 96 6.68 -11.78 13.19
C THR A 96 5.72 -12.78 12.54
N SER A 97 5.68 -14.00 13.05
CA SER A 97 4.66 -14.99 12.71
C SER A 97 3.44 -14.92 13.65
N SER A 98 3.56 -14.20 14.77
CA SER A 98 2.53 -14.13 15.81
C SER A 98 1.56 -12.99 15.53
N PRO A 99 0.26 -13.28 15.29
CA PRO A 99 -0.74 -12.24 15.09
C PRO A 99 -0.90 -11.37 16.33
N GLN A 100 -0.81 -11.96 17.53
CA GLN A 100 -0.84 -11.24 18.80
C GLN A 100 0.26 -10.17 18.86
N VAL A 101 1.49 -10.51 18.47
CA VAL A 101 2.62 -9.55 18.48
C VAL A 101 2.44 -8.50 17.39
N ALA A 102 2.00 -8.88 16.19
CA ALA A 102 1.81 -7.93 15.09
C ALA A 102 0.73 -6.89 15.38
N LEU A 103 -0.34 -7.29 16.09
CA LEU A 103 -1.56 -6.49 16.27
C LEU A 103 -1.67 -5.79 17.63
N ALA A 104 -0.84 -6.14 18.63
CA ALA A 104 -0.96 -5.64 20.00
C ALA A 104 -1.07 -4.12 20.13
N ASP A 105 -0.21 -3.38 19.42
CA ASP A 105 -0.15 -1.91 19.48
C ASP A 105 -0.49 -1.26 18.12
N ALA A 106 -1.10 -2.00 17.20
CA ALA A 106 -1.42 -1.48 15.87
C ALA A 106 -2.45 -0.35 15.97
N THR A 107 -2.17 0.79 15.34
CA THR A 107 -3.14 1.88 15.19
C THR A 107 -3.73 1.93 13.78
N TYR A 108 -3.10 1.25 12.82
CA TYR A 108 -3.64 0.95 11.50
C TYR A 108 -3.26 -0.46 11.09
N ILE A 109 -4.16 -1.13 10.37
CA ILE A 109 -3.91 -2.44 9.76
C ILE A 109 -3.90 -2.28 8.25
N VAL A 110 -2.92 -2.88 7.60
CA VAL A 110 -2.82 -2.94 6.13
C VAL A 110 -2.94 -4.39 5.70
N HIS A 111 -4.07 -4.72 5.09
CA HIS A 111 -4.36 -6.06 4.63
C HIS A 111 -3.88 -6.26 3.19
N THR A 112 -2.95 -7.19 2.98
CA THR A 112 -2.35 -7.48 1.66
C THR A 112 -2.44 -8.96 1.26
N VAL A 113 -3.14 -9.78 2.05
CA VAL A 113 -3.35 -11.20 1.74
C VAL A 113 -4.26 -11.31 0.50
N PRO A 114 -3.95 -12.16 -0.50
CA PRO A 114 -4.79 -12.29 -1.69
C PRO A 114 -6.24 -12.63 -1.32
N VAL A 115 -7.20 -12.09 -2.11
CA VAL A 115 -8.64 -12.17 -1.80
C VAL A 115 -9.11 -13.62 -1.54
N GLN A 116 -8.59 -14.59 -2.29
CA GLN A 116 -8.98 -16.00 -2.18
C GLN A 116 -8.58 -16.66 -0.84
N PHE A 117 -7.55 -16.14 -0.16
CA PHE A 117 -7.07 -16.68 1.12
C PHE A 117 -7.51 -15.82 2.31
N THR A 118 -8.22 -14.72 2.06
CA THR A 118 -8.48 -13.70 3.06
C THR A 118 -9.42 -14.20 4.16
N ARG A 119 -10.48 -14.95 3.81
CA ARG A 119 -11.43 -15.46 4.81
C ARG A 119 -10.80 -16.42 5.79
N GLU A 120 -10.06 -17.40 5.27
CA GLU A 120 -9.37 -18.40 6.09
C GLU A 120 -8.38 -17.71 7.03
N PHE A 121 -7.52 -16.87 6.46
CA PHE A 121 -6.53 -16.09 7.21
C PHE A 121 -7.16 -15.21 8.30
N LEU A 122 -8.20 -14.43 7.97
CA LEU A 122 -8.84 -13.56 8.96
C LEU A 122 -9.56 -14.36 10.05
N ASN A 123 -10.15 -15.52 9.72
CA ASN A 123 -10.76 -16.38 10.73
C ASN A 123 -9.75 -16.95 11.73
N GLU A 124 -8.51 -17.20 11.31
CA GLU A 124 -7.43 -17.65 12.19
C GLU A 124 -6.98 -16.55 13.16
N ILE A 125 -7.01 -15.29 12.74
CA ILE A 125 -6.41 -14.19 13.52
C ILE A 125 -7.41 -13.23 14.16
N LYS A 126 -8.71 -13.33 13.87
CA LYS A 126 -9.73 -12.33 14.24
C LYS A 126 -9.78 -12.00 15.73
N GLU A 127 -9.43 -12.94 16.60
CA GLU A 127 -9.40 -12.73 18.06
C GLU A 127 -8.32 -11.73 18.49
N PHE A 128 -7.27 -11.56 17.67
CA PHE A 128 -6.18 -10.62 17.90
C PHE A 128 -6.42 -9.27 17.20
N VAL A 129 -7.40 -9.16 16.31
CA VAL A 129 -7.68 -7.93 15.56
C VAL A 129 -8.38 -6.92 16.47
N PRO A 130 -7.76 -5.77 16.79
CA PRO A 130 -8.38 -4.79 17.67
C PRO A 130 -9.67 -4.23 17.07
N ALA A 131 -10.71 -4.08 17.89
CA ALA A 131 -12.03 -3.67 17.43
C ALA A 131 -12.07 -2.24 16.85
N ASN A 132 -11.21 -1.33 17.35
CA ASN A 132 -11.25 0.10 17.02
C ASN A 132 -10.13 0.55 16.06
N VAL A 133 -9.49 -0.39 15.36
CA VAL A 133 -8.37 -0.09 14.46
C VAL A 133 -8.85 -0.15 13.02
N PRO A 134 -8.66 0.92 12.22
CA PRO A 134 -9.04 0.93 10.81
C PRO A 134 -8.20 -0.05 10.00
N VAL A 135 -8.82 -0.59 8.94
CA VAL A 135 -8.19 -1.54 8.03
C VAL A 135 -8.15 -0.96 6.62
N MET A 136 -6.96 -0.81 6.06
CA MET A 136 -6.76 -0.53 4.64
C MET A 136 -6.50 -1.84 3.89
N ALA A 137 -7.40 -2.23 3.00
CA ALA A 137 -7.20 -3.35 2.10
C ALA A 137 -6.50 -2.91 0.83
N ALA A 138 -5.39 -3.58 0.53
CA ALA A 138 -4.60 -3.40 -0.69
C ALA A 138 -4.74 -4.59 -1.66
N SER A 139 -5.47 -5.62 -1.23
CA SER A 139 -5.80 -6.80 -2.02
C SER A 139 -6.82 -6.46 -3.11
N LYS A 140 -6.56 -6.91 -4.33
CA LYS A 140 -7.44 -6.71 -5.49
C LYS A 140 -8.06 -8.04 -5.91
N GLY A 141 -9.32 -7.99 -6.34
CA GLY A 141 -10.03 -9.13 -6.92
C GLY A 141 -11.40 -9.37 -6.30
N ILE A 142 -12.06 -10.42 -6.78
CA ILE A 142 -13.33 -10.95 -6.29
C ILE A 142 -13.07 -12.36 -5.79
N GLU A 143 -13.61 -12.72 -4.63
CA GLU A 143 -13.51 -14.10 -4.15
C GLU A 143 -14.35 -15.03 -5.04
N THR A 144 -13.73 -16.09 -5.58
CA THR A 144 -14.40 -16.93 -6.59
C THR A 144 -15.54 -17.76 -6.02
N THR A 145 -15.54 -18.03 -4.71
CA THR A 145 -16.54 -18.88 -4.05
C THR A 145 -17.81 -18.11 -3.71
N SER A 146 -17.69 -16.90 -3.15
CA SER A 146 -18.84 -16.06 -2.76
C SER A 146 -19.23 -15.01 -3.80
N LEU A 147 -18.35 -14.71 -4.77
CA LEU A 147 -18.42 -13.53 -5.62
C LEU A 147 -18.38 -12.19 -4.85
N GLY A 148 -17.95 -12.23 -3.58
CA GLY A 148 -17.84 -11.07 -2.71
C GLY A 148 -16.63 -10.20 -3.01
N PHE A 149 -16.80 -8.89 -2.81
CA PHE A 149 -15.72 -7.93 -2.83
C PHE A 149 -15.01 -7.89 -1.48
N MET A 150 -13.90 -7.14 -1.44
CA MET A 150 -13.09 -7.03 -0.23
C MET A 150 -13.85 -6.34 0.92
N THR A 151 -14.77 -5.44 0.60
CA THR A 151 -15.72 -4.84 1.55
C THR A 151 -16.55 -5.90 2.27
N ASP A 152 -17.12 -6.84 1.51
CA ASP A 152 -18.04 -7.85 2.02
C ASP A 152 -17.29 -8.85 2.89
N ILE A 153 -16.14 -9.32 2.39
CA ILE A 153 -15.31 -10.31 3.09
C ILE A 153 -14.80 -9.74 4.43
N LEU A 154 -14.33 -8.49 4.49
CA LEU A 154 -13.89 -7.86 5.74
C LEU A 154 -15.06 -7.68 6.72
N GLY A 155 -16.19 -7.18 6.23
CA GLY A 155 -17.40 -7.02 7.02
C GLY A 155 -17.90 -8.33 7.63
N GLU A 156 -17.83 -9.42 6.88
CA GLU A 156 -18.29 -10.75 7.34
C GLU A 156 -17.30 -11.47 8.25
N THR A 157 -16.00 -11.23 8.11
CA THR A 157 -14.96 -11.96 8.86
C THR A 157 -14.57 -11.28 10.15
N ILE A 158 -14.39 -9.96 10.10
CA ILE A 158 -13.99 -9.18 11.24
C ILE A 158 -15.12 -8.24 11.67
N GLY A 159 -16.11 -7.88 10.86
CA GLY A 159 -17.30 -7.14 11.33
C GLY A 159 -17.46 -5.76 10.71
N THR A 160 -18.67 -5.23 10.67
CA THR A 160 -19.01 -4.02 9.90
C THR A 160 -18.79 -2.70 10.62
N GLU A 161 -18.61 -2.72 11.94
CA GLU A 161 -18.47 -1.51 12.77
C GLU A 161 -17.11 -0.81 12.63
N ARG A 162 -16.15 -1.44 11.94
CA ARG A 162 -14.82 -0.87 11.67
C ARG A 162 -14.83 0.00 10.42
N THR A 163 -13.99 1.04 10.45
CA THR A 163 -13.72 1.85 9.28
C THR A 163 -12.77 1.13 8.32
N TYR A 164 -13.16 1.05 7.06
CA TYR A 164 -12.40 0.40 5.99
C TYR A 164 -11.93 1.40 4.94
N ALA A 165 -10.74 1.17 4.41
CA ALA A 165 -10.21 1.87 3.25
C ALA A 165 -9.70 0.87 2.22
N PHE A 166 -9.68 1.27 0.94
CA PHE A 166 -9.31 0.42 -0.18
C PHE A 166 -8.30 1.13 -1.06
N LEU A 167 -7.14 0.52 -1.23
CA LEU A 167 -6.06 1.05 -2.06
C LEU A 167 -6.14 0.47 -3.48
N SER A 168 -6.14 1.34 -4.48
CA SER A 168 -6.15 0.99 -5.90
C SER A 168 -5.17 1.86 -6.71
N GLY A 169 -4.86 1.46 -7.94
CA GLY A 169 -3.92 2.16 -8.83
C GLY A 169 -2.78 1.27 -9.37
N PRO A 170 -2.01 1.76 -10.36
CA PRO A 170 -0.81 1.08 -10.86
C PRO A 170 0.25 1.12 -9.76
N SER A 171 0.61 -0.04 -9.22
CA SER A 171 1.42 -0.11 -8.00
C SER A 171 2.24 -1.41 -7.99
N PHE A 172 3.32 -1.46 -8.77
CA PHE A 172 4.18 -2.63 -8.80
C PHE A 172 5.04 -2.67 -7.54
N ALA A 173 4.95 -3.77 -6.79
CA ALA A 173 5.63 -3.92 -5.50
C ALA A 173 7.13 -3.62 -5.53
N ARG A 174 7.82 -4.06 -6.60
CA ARG A 174 9.25 -3.79 -6.79
C ARG A 174 9.53 -2.30 -6.96
N GLU A 175 8.75 -1.62 -7.79
CA GLU A 175 8.90 -0.19 -8.06
C GLU A 175 8.70 0.64 -6.78
N ILE A 176 7.73 0.25 -5.94
CA ILE A 176 7.50 0.84 -4.61
C ILE A 176 8.72 0.66 -3.72
N CYS A 177 9.22 -0.57 -3.62
CA CYS A 177 10.43 -0.89 -2.87
C CYS A 177 11.66 -0.12 -3.38
N GLU A 178 11.75 0.16 -4.67
CA GLU A 178 12.86 0.90 -5.28
C GLU A 178 12.67 2.44 -5.19
N GLY A 179 11.51 2.90 -4.74
CA GLY A 179 11.20 4.34 -4.61
C GLY A 179 10.94 5.02 -5.95
N LEU A 180 10.38 4.28 -6.91
CA LEU A 180 9.97 4.83 -8.19
C LEU A 180 8.59 5.47 -8.09
N ALA A 181 8.41 6.58 -8.81
CA ALA A 181 7.19 7.39 -8.80
C ALA A 181 5.95 6.54 -9.09
N THR A 182 5.11 6.38 -8.08
CA THR A 182 3.86 5.62 -8.11
C THR A 182 2.70 6.54 -7.73
N ALA A 183 1.51 6.30 -8.29
CA ALA A 183 0.30 7.01 -7.90
C ALA A 183 -0.80 6.00 -7.58
N VAL A 184 -1.33 6.09 -6.36
CA VAL A 184 -2.44 5.26 -5.89
C VAL A 184 -3.60 6.13 -5.43
N VAL A 185 -4.77 5.50 -5.37
CA VAL A 185 -6.01 6.08 -4.86
C VAL A 185 -6.41 5.28 -3.62
N ILE A 186 -6.80 6.01 -2.57
CA ILE A 186 -7.37 5.43 -1.36
C ILE A 186 -8.84 5.84 -1.31
N ALA A 187 -9.74 4.87 -1.25
CA ALA A 187 -11.17 5.09 -1.12
C ALA A 187 -11.64 4.61 0.26
N SER A 188 -12.47 5.39 0.94
CA SER A 188 -13.12 5.02 2.19
C SER A 188 -14.45 5.78 2.30
N ASP A 189 -15.42 5.20 3.01
CA ASP A 189 -16.63 5.93 3.39
C ASP A 189 -16.34 7.01 4.46
N ASP A 190 -15.19 6.92 5.13
CA ASP A 190 -14.66 7.96 6.01
C ASP A 190 -13.53 8.73 5.31
N ILE A 191 -13.83 9.97 4.91
CA ILE A 191 -12.86 10.83 4.23
C ILE A 191 -11.66 11.18 5.12
N HIS A 192 -11.83 11.21 6.46
CA HIS A 192 -10.72 11.48 7.36
C HIS A 192 -9.73 10.33 7.38
N LEU A 193 -10.22 9.08 7.37
CA LEU A 193 -9.36 7.92 7.23
C LEU A 193 -8.62 7.91 5.89
N ALA A 194 -9.32 8.23 4.79
CA ALA A 194 -8.70 8.30 3.47
C ALA A 194 -7.58 9.37 3.42
N ASP A 195 -7.84 10.55 3.96
CA ASP A 195 -6.86 11.63 4.09
C ASP A 195 -5.66 11.20 4.94
N ASP A 196 -5.91 10.62 6.12
CA ASP A 196 -4.86 10.16 7.03
C ASP A 196 -3.96 9.11 6.36
N LEU A 197 -4.55 8.10 5.71
CA LEU A 197 -3.79 7.08 5.00
C LEU A 197 -3.03 7.65 3.81
N ALA A 198 -3.62 8.57 3.05
CA ALA A 198 -2.94 9.24 1.95
C ALA A 198 -1.73 10.02 2.46
N ASP A 199 -1.88 10.76 3.56
CA ASP A 199 -0.79 11.49 4.22
C ASP A 199 0.27 10.55 4.81
N LEU A 200 -0.12 9.40 5.37
CA LEU A 200 0.80 8.40 5.90
C LEU A 200 1.59 7.71 4.78
N MET A 201 1.01 7.54 3.59
CA MET A 201 1.68 6.89 2.45
C MET A 201 2.45 7.87 1.56
N SER A 202 2.04 9.14 1.50
CA SER A 202 2.63 10.12 0.59
C SER A 202 4.10 10.42 0.93
N ASP A 203 5.02 10.09 0.05
CA ASP A 203 6.41 10.55 0.11
C ASP A 203 6.83 11.20 -1.22
N GLU A 204 8.14 11.33 -1.51
CA GLU A 204 8.58 11.90 -2.79
C GLU A 204 8.36 10.95 -3.98
N SER A 205 8.09 9.68 -3.71
CA SER A 205 8.01 8.56 -4.65
C SER A 205 6.68 7.81 -4.66
N PHE A 206 5.86 7.90 -3.63
CA PHE A 206 4.61 7.15 -3.48
C PHE A 206 3.46 8.04 -3.01
#